data_AF-A0A524QR85-F1
#
_entry.id   AF-A0A524QR85-F1
#
_cell.length_a   1.000
_cell.length_b   1.000
_cell.length_c   1.000
_cell.angle_alpha   90.00
_cell.angle_beta   90.00
_cell.angle_gamma   90.00
#
_symmetry.space_group_name_H-M   'P 1'
#
loop_
_entity.id
_entity.type
_entity.pdbx_description
1 polymer ?
#
loop_
_entity_poly.entity_id
_entity_poly.type
_entity_poly.pdbx_seq_one_letter_code
_entity_poly.pdbx_strand_id
1 'polypeptide(L)'
;MHRLKLPTQLLPLLTEYQALLQQVDAWFDRCQAAFGPELIRCRRGCSECCRGLFDITLLEAALLQQGVALLPSGVQGIVRQKSRLRL
;
A
#
# COMPACT_ATOMS: atom_id res chain seq x y z
N MET A 1 -17.37 6.40 -6.17
CA MET A 1 -15.93 6.12 -6.38
C MET A 1 -15.84 5.34 -7.68
N HIS A 2 -15.36 5.98 -8.74
CA HIS A 2 -15.14 5.28 -10.00
C HIS A 2 -14.09 4.19 -9.79
N ARG A 3 -14.38 2.97 -10.27
CA ARG A 3 -13.36 1.91 -10.33
C ARG A 3 -12.27 2.41 -11.27
N LEU A 4 -11.03 2.35 -10.82
CA LEU A 4 -9.90 2.81 -11.61
C LEU A 4 -9.75 1.81 -12.76
N LYS A 5 -9.95 2.28 -13.98
CA LYS A 5 -9.68 1.47 -15.17
C LYS A 5 -8.25 1.77 -15.57
N LEU A 6 -7.34 0.89 -15.21
CA LEU A 6 -5.96 1.02 -15.64
C LEU A 6 -5.89 0.76 -17.16
N PRO A 7 -5.28 1.65 -17.96
CA PRO A 7 -4.97 1.36 -19.36
C PRO A 7 -4.24 0.03 -19.50
N THR A 8 -4.63 -0.80 -20.47
CA THR A 8 -4.05 -2.14 -20.70
C THR A 8 -2.53 -2.10 -20.86
N GLN A 9 -2.00 -1.02 -21.45
CA GLN A 9 -0.57 -0.78 -21.65
C GLN A 9 0.23 -0.65 -20.34
N LEU A 10 -0.43 -0.33 -19.22
CA LEU A 10 0.21 -0.21 -17.91
C LEU A 10 0.19 -1.52 -17.10
N LEU A 11 -0.47 -2.58 -17.60
CA LEU A 11 -0.51 -3.86 -16.90
C LEU A 11 0.88 -4.50 -16.71
N PRO A 12 1.80 -4.49 -17.70
CA PRO A 12 3.16 -4.99 -17.49
C PRO A 12 3.92 -4.17 -16.43
N LEU A 13 3.78 -2.84 -16.46
CA LEU A 13 4.38 -1.94 -15.48
C LEU A 13 3.85 -2.19 -14.07
N LEU A 14 2.58 -2.60 -13.93
CA LEU A 14 2.02 -2.96 -12.63
C LEU A 14 2.70 -4.22 -12.05
N THR A 15 3.08 -5.18 -12.90
CA THR A 15 3.80 -6.39 -12.48
C THR A 15 5.24 -6.05 -12.09
N GLU A 16 5.94 -5.25 -12.89
CA GLU A 16 7.29 -4.77 -12.58
C GLU A 16 7.31 -3.95 -11.28
N TYR A 17 6.30 -3.10 -11.10
CA TYR A 17 6.15 -2.31 -9.89
C TYR A 17 5.95 -3.19 -8.65
N GLN A 18 5.11 -4.24 -8.74
CA GLN A 18 4.98 -5.20 -7.64
C GLN A 18 6.29 -5.93 -7.31
N ALA A 19 7.07 -6.30 -8.33
CA ALA A 19 8.38 -6.90 -8.13
C ALA A 19 9.37 -5.93 -7.46
N LEU A 20 9.29 -4.64 -7.77
CA LEU A 20 10.07 -3.59 -7.09
C LEU A 20 9.65 -3.47 -5.61
N LEU A 21 8.35 -3.42 -5.33
CA LEU A 21 7.85 -3.35 -3.95
C LEU A 21 8.34 -4.54 -3.11
N GLN A 22 8.32 -5.76 -3.67
CA GLN A 22 8.85 -6.95 -3.00
C GLN A 22 10.35 -6.84 -2.70
N GLN A 23 11.14 -6.23 -3.58
CA GLN A 23 12.57 -5.99 -3.33
C GLN A 23 12.78 -4.98 -2.21
N VAL A 24 11.95 -3.93 -2.16
CA VAL A 24 11.97 -2.92 -1.09
C VAL A 24 11.59 -3.55 0.25
N ASP A 25 10.54 -4.37 0.29
CA ASP A 25 10.12 -5.09 1.49
C ASP A 25 11.26 -6.01 1.99
N ALA A 26 11.84 -6.82 1.10
CA ALA A 26 12.94 -7.71 1.45
C ALA A 26 14.19 -6.96 1.93
N TRP A 27 14.49 -5.80 1.34
CA TRP A 27 15.56 -4.91 1.81
C TRP A 27 15.27 -4.38 3.20
N PHE A 28 14.04 -3.91 3.44
CA PHE A 28 13.65 -3.37 4.73
C PHE A 28 13.63 -4.44 5.84
N ASP A 29 13.25 -5.68 5.53
CA ASP A 29 13.34 -6.82 6.45
C ASP A 29 14.79 -7.10 6.87
N ARG A 30 15.75 -7.00 5.94
CA ARG A 30 17.19 -7.12 6.27
C ARG A 30 17.65 -5.98 7.18
N CYS A 31 17.19 -4.75 6.95
CA CYS A 31 17.49 -3.62 7.83
C CYS A 31 16.93 -3.86 9.24
N GLN A 32 15.66 -4.28 9.38
CA GLN A 32 15.06 -4.59 10.68
C GLN A 32 15.84 -5.68 11.42
N ALA A 33 16.26 -6.75 10.72
CA ALA A 33 17.04 -7.84 11.30
C ALA A 33 18.44 -7.38 11.76
N ALA A 34 19.07 -6.45 11.04
CA ALA A 34 20.41 -5.97 11.36
C ALA A 34 20.44 -4.95 12.51
N PHE A 35 19.41 -4.11 12.65
CA PHE A 35 19.43 -2.96 13.55
C PHE A 35 18.48 -3.05 14.75
N GLY A 36 17.55 -4.01 14.75
CA GLY A 36 16.66 -4.23 15.87
C GLY A 36 15.64 -3.09 16.14
N PRO A 37 14.78 -3.27 17.15
CA PRO A 37 13.71 -2.34 17.48
C PRO A 37 14.19 -1.02 18.12
N GLU A 38 15.40 -0.99 18.69
CA GLU A 38 16.01 0.24 19.23
C GLU A 38 16.23 1.31 18.16
N LEU A 39 16.64 0.92 16.94
CA LEU A 39 16.91 1.83 15.84
C LEU A 39 15.75 1.86 14.83
N ILE A 40 15.07 0.74 14.61
CA ILE A 40 13.94 0.64 13.69
C ILE A 40 12.68 0.20 14.44
N ARG A 41 11.86 1.18 14.85
CA ARG A 41 10.62 0.93 15.60
C ARG A 41 9.45 0.44 14.75
N CYS A 42 9.59 0.47 13.42
CA CYS A 42 8.55 0.00 12.50
C CYS A 42 8.27 -1.49 12.75
N ARG A 43 7.00 -1.86 12.75
CA ARG A 43 6.52 -3.23 12.93
C ARG A 43 5.11 -3.33 12.39
N ARG A 44 4.61 -4.56 12.20
CA ARG A 44 3.22 -4.78 11.77
C ARG A 44 2.25 -4.03 12.69
N GLY A 45 1.40 -3.18 12.11
CA GLY A 45 0.43 -2.36 12.83
C GLY A 45 0.96 -1.04 13.39
N CYS A 46 2.26 -0.75 13.29
CA CYS A 46 2.80 0.57 13.59
C CYS A 46 2.23 1.60 12.60
N SER A 47 1.88 2.79 13.08
CA SER A 47 1.41 3.90 12.23
C SER A 47 2.02 5.25 12.62
N GLU A 48 3.13 5.24 13.35
CA GLU A 48 3.83 6.44 13.82
C GLU A 48 4.38 7.27 12.64
N CYS A 49 5.07 6.63 11.69
CA CYS A 49 5.64 7.32 10.52
C CYS A 49 4.71 7.32 9.29
N CYS A 50 3.79 6.36 9.18
CA CYS A 50 2.97 6.16 7.98
C CYS A 50 1.68 7.00 7.94
N ARG A 51 1.49 7.97 8.85
CA ARG A 51 0.31 8.87 8.89
C ARG A 51 0.56 10.22 8.22
N GLY A 52 1.29 10.21 7.11
CA GLY A 52 1.52 11.38 6.25
C GLY A 52 0.52 11.47 5.10
N LEU A 53 0.46 12.63 4.47
CA LEU A 53 -0.04 12.75 3.11
C LEU A 53 1.11 12.32 2.19
N PHE A 54 0.89 11.28 1.40
CA PHE A 54 1.83 10.80 0.40
C PHE A 54 1.16 10.92 -0.95
N ASP A 55 1.86 11.53 -1.90
CA ASP A 55 1.46 11.41 -3.29
C ASP A 55 1.61 9.94 -3.69
N ILE A 56 0.57 9.43 -4.34
CA ILE A 56 0.58 8.10 -4.92
C ILE A 56 0.41 8.19 -6.43
N THR A 57 1.14 7.33 -7.12
CA THR A 57 1.07 7.10 -8.54
C THR A 57 -0.21 6.36 -8.93
N LEU A 58 -0.50 6.31 -10.23
CA LEU A 58 -1.61 5.55 -10.78
C LEU A 58 -1.49 4.04 -10.52
N LEU A 59 -0.25 3.51 -10.49
CA LEU A 59 0.02 2.09 -10.22
C LEU A 59 -0.32 1.74 -8.77
N GLU A 60 0.06 2.59 -7.82
CA GLU A 60 -0.28 2.43 -6.40
C GLU A 60 -1.79 2.54 -6.16
N ALA A 61 -2.46 3.49 -6.80
CA ALA A 61 -3.91 3.60 -6.74
C ALA A 61 -4.60 2.32 -7.27
N ALA A 62 -4.06 1.69 -8.32
CA ALA A 62 -4.56 0.42 -8.83
C ALA A 62 -4.36 -0.73 -7.82
N LEU A 63 -3.17 -0.86 -7.23
CA LEU A 63 -2.87 -1.88 -6.22
C LEU A 63 -3.72 -1.70 -4.96
N LEU A 64 -3.89 -0.47 -4.46
CA LEU A 64 -4.76 -0.17 -3.33
C LEU A 64 -6.21 -0.58 -3.63
N GLN A 65 -6.71 -0.29 -4.83
CA GLN A 65 -8.04 -0.70 -5.23
C GLN A 65 -8.20 -2.23 -5.29
N GLN A 66 -7.21 -2.94 -5.84
CA GLN A 66 -7.19 -4.40 -5.86
C GLN A 66 -7.17 -4.98 -4.43
N GLY A 67 -6.27 -4.47 -3.58
CA GLY A 67 -6.16 -4.89 -2.17
C GLY A 67 -7.46 -4.68 -1.40
N VAL A 68 -8.12 -3.52 -1.55
CA VAL A 68 -9.42 -3.26 -0.93
C VAL A 68 -10.49 -4.21 -1.44
N ALA A 69 -10.49 -4.56 -2.73
CA ALA A 69 -11.46 -5.49 -3.30
C ALA A 69 -11.33 -6.92 -2.75
N LEU A 70 -10.15 -7.30 -2.25
CA LEU A 70 -9.87 -8.60 -1.61
C LEU A 70 -10.31 -8.67 -0.14
N LEU A 71 -10.63 -7.53 0.49
CA LEU A 71 -11.06 -7.50 1.89
C LEU A 71 -12.51 -8.02 2.03
N PRO A 72 -12.92 -8.52 3.21
CA PRO A 72 -14.32 -8.85 3.48
C PRO A 72 -15.23 -7.63 3.24
N SER A 73 -16.44 -7.86 2.71
CA SER A 73 -17.38 -6.79 2.31
C SER A 73 -17.66 -5.77 3.42
N GLY A 74 -17.80 -6.22 4.67
CA GLY A 74 -17.96 -5.33 5.84
C GLY A 74 -16.76 -4.42 6.07
N VAL A 75 -15.54 -4.92 5.88
CA VAL A 75 -14.30 -4.13 5.98
C VAL A 75 -14.21 -3.14 4.83
N GLN A 76 -14.57 -3.55 3.61
CA GLN A 76 -14.62 -2.64 2.45
C GLN A 76 -15.54 -1.43 2.72
N GLY A 77 -16.72 -1.66 3.31
CA GLY A 77 -17.67 -0.61 3.70
C GLY A 77 -17.04 0.40 4.67
N ILE A 78 -16.40 -0.10 5.72
CA ILE A 78 -15.72 0.73 6.73
C ILE A 78 -14.60 1.56 6.10
N VAL A 79 -13.74 0.95 5.28
CA VAL A 79 -12.65 1.66 4.60
C VAL A 79 -13.20 2.79 3.73
N ARG A 80 -14.20 2.50 2.88
CA ARG A 80 -14.81 3.50 2.00
C ARG A 80 -15.45 4.65 2.78
N GLN A 81 -16.13 4.37 3.89
CA GLN A 81 -16.73 5.39 4.73
C GLN A 81 -15.66 6.30 5.36
N LYS A 82 -14.59 5.73 5.91
CA LYS A 82 -13.49 6.51 6.51
C LYS A 82 -12.73 7.35 5.49
N SER A 83 -12.54 6.85 4.27
CA SER A 83 -11.87 7.59 3.20
C SER A 83 -12.67 8.78 2.68
N ARG A 84 -14.01 8.76 2.76
CA ARG A 84 -14.86 9.88 2.34
C ARG A 84 -14.76 11.11 3.24
N LEU A 85 -14.39 10.93 4.51
CA LEU A 85 -14.33 12.00 5.52
C LEU A 85 -12.99 12.74 5.53
N ARG A 86 -12.05 12.39 4.65
CA ARG A 86 -10.67 12.88 4.65
C ARG A 86 -10.27 13.59 3.35
N LEU A 87 -11.26 13.93 2.53
CA LEU A 87 -11.19 14.84 1.38
C LEU A 87 -12.07 16.05 1.70
#